data_AF-A0A661V5F8-F1
#
_entry.id   AF-A0A661V5F8-F1
#
_cell.length_a   1.000
_cell.length_b   1.000
_cell.length_c   1.000
_cell.angle_alpha   90.00
_cell.angle_beta   90.00
_cell.angle_gamma   90.00
#
_symmetry.space_group_name_H-M   'P 1'
#
loop_
_entity.id
_entity.type
_entity.pdbx_description
1 polymer ?
#
loop_
_entity_poly.entity_id
_entity_poly.type
_entity_poly.pdbx_seq_one_letter_code
_entity_poly.pdbx_strand_id
1 'polypeptide(L)'
;DIVVVMNKSLVGVVDVETGMVEGGVLLVNASKPLELKHKTTYVNARRIALEILKMPIPNTTMLGAFAAATGLVSLASLEKCAPLMLGWLSQEKQNANIQAVRAGYEEVKCGQGIH
;
A
#
# COMPACT_ATOMS: atom_id res chain seq x y z
N ASP A 1 11.15 -11.35 4.82
CA ASP A 1 9.76 -11.62 4.39
C ASP A 1 8.91 -10.36 4.35
N ILE A 2 7.88 -10.35 3.50
CA ILE A 2 6.97 -9.23 3.34
C ILE A 2 5.54 -9.75 3.35
N VAL A 3 4.70 -9.20 4.21
CA VAL A 3 3.25 -9.44 4.22
C VAL A 3 2.54 -8.14 3.87
N VAL A 4 1.65 -8.21 2.88
CA VAL A 4 0.83 -7.07 2.45
C VAL A 4 -0.64 -7.40 2.68
N VAL A 5 -1.27 -6.68 3.59
CA VAL A 5 -2.68 -6.85 3.93
C VAL A 5 -3.51 -5.79 3.21
N MET A 6 -4.12 -6.19 2.09
CA MET A 6 -4.91 -5.30 1.22
C MET A 6 -6.24 -4.85 1.85
N ASN A 7 -6.77 -5.62 2.80
CA ASN A 7 -8.04 -5.34 3.46
C ASN A 7 -7.92 -5.56 4.98
N LYS A 8 -8.10 -4.48 5.75
CA LYS A 8 -8.04 -4.52 7.23
C LYS A 8 -9.02 -5.51 7.88
N SER A 9 -10.12 -5.88 7.22
CA SER A 9 -11.08 -6.82 7.81
C SER A 9 -10.48 -8.20 8.06
N LEU A 10 -9.36 -8.54 7.41
CA LEU A 10 -8.67 -9.82 7.60
C LEU A 10 -7.89 -9.89 8.92
N VAL A 11 -7.43 -8.75 9.45
CA VAL A 11 -6.55 -8.70 10.63
C VAL A 11 -7.24 -9.20 11.91
N GLY A 12 -8.58 -9.15 11.97
CA GLY A 12 -9.36 -9.69 13.10
C GLY A 12 -9.89 -11.11 12.89
N VAL A 13 -9.65 -11.72 11.73
CA VAL A 13 -10.21 -13.03 11.35
C VAL A 13 -9.12 -14.08 11.17
N VAL A 14 -7.92 -13.66 10.78
CA VAL A 14 -6.77 -14.52 10.54
C VAL A 14 -5.56 -13.87 11.19
N ASP A 15 -4.67 -14.68 11.77
CA ASP A 15 -3.35 -14.23 12.18
C ASP A 15 -2.49 -13.96 10.94
N VAL A 16 -2.44 -12.69 10.54
CA VAL A 16 -1.65 -12.22 9.38
C VAL A 16 -0.15 -12.19 9.66
N GLU A 17 0.26 -12.43 10.91
CA GLU A 17 1.66 -12.38 11.36
C GLU A 17 2.25 -13.79 11.54
N THR A 18 1.46 -14.85 11.35
CA THR A 18 1.91 -16.23 11.52
C THR A 18 3.11 -16.52 10.62
N GLY A 19 4.23 -16.93 11.24
CA GLY A 19 5.45 -17.32 10.53
C GLY A 19 6.29 -16.14 10.00
N MET A 20 5.92 -14.90 10.33
CA MET A 20 6.78 -13.75 10.01
C MET A 20 8.06 -13.78 10.86
N VAL A 21 9.19 -13.47 10.22
CA VAL A 21 10.48 -13.32 10.88
C VAL A 21 10.61 -11.95 11.54
N GLU A 22 11.48 -11.85 12.54
CA GLU A 22 11.85 -10.57 13.14
C GLU A 22 12.42 -9.61 12.09
N GLY A 23 11.96 -8.35 12.12
CA GLY A 23 12.33 -7.34 11.13
C GLY A 23 11.65 -7.50 9.75
N GLY A 24 10.74 -8.47 9.58
CA GLY A 24 9.90 -8.56 8.39
C GLY A 24 9.05 -7.31 8.15
N VAL A 25 8.71 -7.04 6.88
CA VAL A 25 7.89 -5.88 6.52
C VAL A 25 6.41 -6.28 6.55
N LEU A 26 5.66 -5.62 7.43
CA LEU A 26 4.20 -5.74 7.49
C LEU A 26 3.56 -4.45 6.96
N LEU A 27 2.98 -4.51 5.77
CA LEU A 27 2.30 -3.37 5.14
C LEU A 27 0.78 -3.58 5.15
N VAL A 28 0.03 -2.65 5.72
CA VAL A 28 -1.43 -2.80 5.89
C VAL A 28 -2.21 -1.61 5.34
N ASN A 29 -3.26 -1.89 4.58
CA ASN A 29 -4.27 -0.88 4.23
C ASN A 29 -5.15 -0.59 5.45
N ALA A 30 -4.82 0.47 6.20
CA ALA A 30 -5.55 0.90 7.38
C ALA A 30 -5.55 2.42 7.54
N SER A 31 -6.61 2.95 8.14
CA SER A 31 -6.73 4.38 8.44
C SER A 31 -6.00 4.82 9.71
N LYS A 32 -5.62 3.85 10.55
CA LYS A 32 -5.01 4.02 11.87
C LYS A 32 -4.04 2.86 12.11
N PRO A 33 -3.05 3.00 13.01
CA PRO A 33 -2.19 1.89 13.38
C PRO A 33 -3.03 0.72 13.92
N LEU A 34 -2.54 -0.49 13.70
CA LEU A 34 -3.13 -1.72 14.22
C LEU A 34 -2.27 -2.23 15.36
N GLU A 35 -2.92 -2.82 16.36
CA GLU A 35 -2.28 -3.47 17.51
C GLU A 35 -1.78 -4.85 17.08
N LEU A 36 -0.64 -4.86 16.40
CA LEU A 36 0.03 -6.05 15.88
C LEU A 36 1.38 -6.22 16.57
N LYS A 37 1.90 -7.45 16.61
CA LYS A 37 3.17 -7.75 17.29
C LYS A 37 4.35 -7.12 16.56
N HIS A 38 4.31 -7.15 15.23
CA HIS A 38 5.35 -6.59 14.39
C HIS A 38 5.15 -5.09 14.16
N LYS A 39 6.26 -4.39 13.95
CA LYS A 39 6.23 -3.01 13.46
C LYS A 39 5.44 -2.97 12.15
N THR A 40 4.44 -2.11 12.11
CA THR A 40 3.49 -2.06 10.99
C THR A 40 3.70 -0.79 10.19
N THR A 41 3.90 -0.92 8.88
CA THR A 41 3.72 0.18 7.94
C THR A 41 2.26 0.19 7.50
N TYR A 42 1.61 1.35 7.49
CA TYR A 42 0.21 1.44 7.08
C TYR A 42 -0.08 2.69 6.27
N VAL A 43 -1.11 2.58 5.43
CA VAL A 43 -1.63 3.68 4.61
C VAL A 43 -3.13 3.54 4.43
N ASN A 44 -3.85 4.66 4.37
CA ASN A 44 -5.29 4.65 4.08
C ASN A 44 -5.53 4.58 2.56
N ALA A 45 -5.19 3.44 1.95
CA ALA A 45 -5.26 3.28 0.49
C ALA A 45 -6.69 3.43 -0.05
N ARG A 46 -7.70 3.04 0.74
CA ARG A 46 -9.11 3.21 0.36
C ARG A 46 -9.50 4.69 0.21
N ARG A 47 -9.06 5.55 1.15
CA ARG A 47 -9.32 7.00 1.07
C ARG A 47 -8.65 7.59 -0.16
N ILE A 48 -7.36 7.32 -0.36
CA ILE A 48 -6.58 7.84 -1.48
C ILE A 48 -7.21 7.42 -2.82
N ALA A 49 -7.54 6.14 -2.96
CA ALA A 49 -8.18 5.63 -4.17
C ALA A 49 -9.54 6.30 -4.43
N LEU A 50 -10.35 6.53 -3.40
CA LEU A 50 -11.63 7.22 -3.56
C LEU A 50 -11.45 8.68 -3.96
N GLU A 51 -10.49 9.40 -3.38
CA GLU A 51 -10.23 10.80 -3.67
C GLU A 51 -9.66 11.02 -5.08
N ILE A 52 -8.73 10.17 -5.50
CA ILE A 52 -7.97 10.33 -6.76
C ILE A 52 -8.62 9.54 -7.90
N LEU A 53 -8.87 8.24 -7.70
CA LEU A 53 -9.38 7.33 -8.73
C LEU A 53 -10.91 7.33 -8.83
N LYS A 54 -11.60 8.00 -7.89
CA LYS A 54 -13.06 7.99 -7.75
C LYS A 54 -13.66 6.60 -7.55
N MET A 55 -12.84 5.63 -7.16
CA MET A 55 -13.23 4.25 -6.90
C MET A 55 -12.44 3.70 -5.71
N PRO A 56 -13.07 2.89 -4.83
CA PRO A 56 -12.41 2.35 -3.64
C PRO A 56 -11.52 1.12 -3.96
N ILE A 57 -10.63 1.23 -4.96
CA ILE A 57 -9.73 0.17 -5.41
C ILE A 57 -8.30 0.45 -4.88
N PRO A 58 -7.85 -0.23 -3.81
CA PRO A 58 -6.62 0.17 -3.11
C PRO A 58 -5.33 -0.24 -3.83
N ASN A 59 -5.39 -1.12 -4.83
CA ASN A 59 -4.22 -1.78 -5.42
C ASN A 59 -3.15 -0.80 -5.90
N THR A 60 -3.53 0.18 -6.72
CA THR A 60 -2.60 1.17 -7.27
C THR A 60 -1.93 1.98 -6.15
N THR A 61 -2.69 2.39 -5.13
CA THR A 61 -2.13 3.09 -3.98
C THR A 61 -1.20 2.19 -3.16
N MET A 62 -1.60 0.94 -2.92
CA MET A 62 -0.79 -0.01 -2.16
C MET A 62 0.52 -0.37 -2.87
N LEU A 63 0.57 -0.30 -4.20
CA LEU A 63 1.80 -0.49 -4.97
C LEU A 63 2.84 0.61 -4.66
N GLY A 64 2.40 1.86 -4.55
CA GLY A 64 3.25 2.95 -4.09
C GLY A 64 3.72 2.77 -2.65
N ALA A 65 2.80 2.37 -1.77
CA ALA A 65 3.13 2.09 -0.37
C ALA A 65 4.11 0.93 -0.20
N PHE A 66 4.01 -0.10 -1.05
CA PHE A 66 4.95 -1.22 -1.11
C PHE A 66 6.35 -0.75 -1.49
N ALA A 67 6.47 0.11 -2.51
CA ALA A 67 7.75 0.69 -2.88
C ALA A 67 8.39 1.48 -1.72
N ALA A 68 7.59 2.29 -1.01
CA ALA A 68 8.08 3.04 0.15
C ALA A 68 8.47 2.15 1.34
N ALA A 69 7.68 1.12 1.63
CA ALA A 69 7.90 0.23 2.77
C ALA A 69 9.11 -0.70 2.59
N THR A 70 9.43 -1.06 1.34
CA THR A 70 10.40 -2.13 1.06
C THR A 70 11.68 -1.63 0.40
N GLY A 71 11.62 -0.53 -0.37
CA GLY A 71 12.74 -0.07 -1.20
C GLY A 71 13.11 -1.02 -2.36
N LEU A 72 12.39 -2.12 -2.55
CA LEU A 72 12.68 -3.12 -3.59
C LEU A 72 12.39 -2.63 -5.01
N VAL A 73 11.49 -1.65 -5.13
CA VAL A 73 11.13 -1.00 -6.39
C VAL A 73 11.12 0.50 -6.16
N SER A 74 11.71 1.28 -7.08
CA SER A 74 11.68 2.73 -7.00
C SER A 74 10.35 3.30 -7.48
N LEU A 75 9.93 4.43 -6.91
CA LEU A 75 8.76 5.17 -7.40
C LEU A 75 8.92 5.54 -8.89
N ALA A 76 10.10 5.99 -9.29
CA ALA A 76 10.39 6.32 -10.69
C ALA A 76 10.21 5.13 -11.63
N SER A 77 10.57 3.91 -11.22
CA SER A 77 10.35 2.69 -11.99
C SER A 77 8.85 2.41 -12.18
N LEU A 78 8.04 2.59 -11.13
CA LEU A 78 6.59 2.42 -11.21
C LEU A 78 5.95 3.43 -12.16
N GLU A 79 6.34 4.71 -12.06
CA GLU A 79 5.83 5.76 -12.93
C GLU A 79 6.21 5.52 -14.40
N LYS A 80 7.45 5.06 -14.66
CA LYS A 80 7.92 4.72 -16.00
C LYS A 80 7.16 3.55 -16.63
N CYS A 81 6.75 2.57 -15.83
CA CYS A 81 5.99 1.40 -16.30
C CYS A 81 4.48 1.66 -16.46
N ALA A 82 3.96 2.76 -15.89
CA ALA A 82 2.53 3.05 -15.91
C ALA A 82 1.92 3.10 -17.32
N PRO A 83 2.54 3.73 -18.34
CA PRO A 83 1.99 3.74 -19.70
C PRO A 83 1.88 2.34 -20.33
N LEU A 84 2.81 1.44 -20.00
CA LEU A 84 2.80 0.06 -20.49
C LEU A 84 1.65 -0.75 -19.87
N MET A 85 1.44 -0.62 -18.56
CA MET A 85 0.41 -1.40 -17.85
C MET A 85 -0.99 -0.80 -17.96
N LEU A 86 -1.08 0.51 -18.19
CA LEU A 86 -2.33 1.28 -18.19
C LEU A 86 -2.68 1.85 -19.56
N GLY A 87 -1.96 1.49 -20.63
CA GLY A 87 -2.17 2.05 -21.98
C GLY A 87 -3.57 1.80 -22.55
N TRP A 88 -4.32 0.87 -21.99
CA TRP A 88 -5.73 0.60 -22.32
C TRP A 88 -6.72 1.59 -21.66
N LEU A 89 -6.25 2.44 -20.74
CA LEU A 89 -7.04 3.49 -20.07
C LEU A 89 -6.90 4.85 -20.77
N SER A 90 -7.87 5.76 -20.52
CA SER A 90 -7.74 7.15 -20.93
C SER A 90 -6.57 7.85 -20.24
N GLN A 91 -6.01 8.89 -20.87
CA GLN A 91 -4.88 9.64 -20.31
C GLN A 91 -5.18 10.19 -18.91
N GLU A 92 -6.41 10.67 -18.69
CA GLU A 92 -6.88 11.12 -17.37
C GLU A 92 -6.77 10.00 -16.33
N LYS A 93 -7.27 8.79 -16.64
CA LYS A 93 -7.21 7.65 -15.74
C LYS A 93 -5.76 7.17 -15.52
N GLN A 94 -4.91 7.23 -16.54
CA GLN A 94 -3.48 6.94 -16.39
C GLN A 94 -2.82 7.91 -15.40
N ASN A 95 -3.05 9.21 -15.57
CA ASN A 95 -2.51 10.25 -14.67
C ASN A 95 -3.03 10.08 -13.24
N ALA A 96 -4.32 9.77 -13.07
CA ALA A 96 -4.91 9.50 -11.76
C ALA A 96 -4.27 8.27 -11.08
N ASN A 97 -3.99 7.20 -11.85
CA ASN A 97 -3.29 6.04 -11.30
C ASN A 97 -1.87 6.38 -10.88
N ILE A 98 -1.12 7.14 -11.68
CA ILE A 98 0.24 7.60 -11.32
C ILE A 98 0.19 8.45 -10.03
N GLN A 99 -0.77 9.36 -9.92
CA GLN A 99 -0.97 10.17 -8.72
C GLN A 99 -1.32 9.30 -7.50
N ALA A 100 -2.13 8.25 -7.68
CA ALA A 100 -2.47 7.33 -6.60
C ALA A 100 -1.27 6.48 -6.14
N VAL A 101 -0.38 6.06 -7.06
CA VAL A 101 0.89 5.41 -6.70
C VAL A 101 1.73 6.38 -5.87
N ARG A 102 1.91 7.61 -6.34
CA ARG A 102 2.73 8.62 -5.63
C ARG A 102 2.19 8.92 -4.24
N ALA A 103 0.89 9.16 -4.11
CA ALA A 103 0.25 9.37 -2.81
C ALA A 103 0.42 8.14 -1.89
N GLY A 104 0.31 6.93 -2.42
CA GLY A 104 0.57 5.71 -1.67
C GLY A 104 2.01 5.62 -1.14
N TYR A 105 2.98 6.06 -1.92
CA TYR A 105 4.40 6.12 -1.53
C TYR A 105 4.66 7.18 -0.46
N GLU A 106 4.07 8.37 -0.60
CA GLU A 106 4.32 9.52 0.28
C GLU A 106 3.56 9.45 1.61
N GLU A 107 2.38 8.85 1.62
CA GLU A 107 1.48 8.86 2.79
C GLU A 107 1.66 7.66 3.75
N VAL A 108 2.67 6.81 3.53
CA VAL A 108 2.95 5.69 4.44
C VAL A 108 3.29 6.20 5.84
N LYS A 109 2.77 5.52 6.85
CA LYS A 109 3.03 5.79 8.27
C LYS A 109 3.54 4.53 8.95
N CYS A 110 4.25 4.70 10.06
CA CYS A 110 4.74 3.59 10.87
C CYS A 110 3.98 3.56 12.20
N GLY A 111 3.42 2.41 12.55
CA GLY A 111 2.94 2.06 13.88
C GLY A 111 3.99 1.24 14.64
N GLN A 112 4.06 1.42 15.95
CA GLN A 112 4.90 0.56 16.80
C GLN A 112 4.21 -0.78 17.03
N GLY A 113 4.99 -1.86 17.09
CA GLY A 113 4.50 -3.17 17.51
C GLY A 113 4.19 -3.16 19.00
N ILE A 114 3.18 -3.93 19.40
CA ILE A 114 2.91 -4.19 20.82
C ILE A 114 3.69 -5.44 21.26
N HIS A 115 4.50 -5.29 22.29
CA HIS A 115 5.21 -6.39 22.96
C HIS A 115 4.30 -7.11 23.95
#